data_AF-A0A7V3UUZ2-F1
#
_entry.id   AF-A0A7V3UUZ2-F1
#
_cell.length_a   1.000
_cell.length_b   1.000
_cell.length_c   1.000
_cell.angle_alpha   90.00
_cell.angle_beta   90.00
_cell.angle_gamma   90.00
#
_symmetry.space_group_name_H-M   'P 1'
#
loop_
_entity.id
_entity.type
_entity.pdbx_description
1 polymer ?
#
loop_
_entity_poly.entity_id
_entity_poly.type
_entity_poly.pdbx_seq_one_letter_code
_entity_poly.pdbx_strand_id
1 'polypeptide(L)'
;MKKFDFLISFAFALSFLFLVDSLYAQRSKLVNIQELDSTILIDVRYATKNNFTGQKLYETDKVYLIKEAAQDLVKANKYLKEKYNLRLKIYDGYRPLSVQKKMWAIMPDDRYVANPAKGSRHNRGCAVDLTLVDSLGNELDMGTHYDDFTEKSHIDYKNLPPEVLRNRRILQEAMTKFNFTPMRTEWWHFDYKGWEKYPILDIPIK
;
A
#
# COMPACT_ATOMS: atom_id res chain seq x y z
N MET A 1 -41.50 43.18 -22.63
CA MET A 1 -40.49 43.15 -21.54
C MET A 1 -40.34 41.72 -21.04
N LYS A 2 -39.09 41.31 -20.83
CA LYS A 2 -38.53 39.95 -20.81
C LYS A 2 -38.92 39.13 -19.56
N LYS A 3 -39.34 37.87 -19.75
CA LYS A 3 -39.24 36.76 -18.77
C LYS A 3 -39.16 35.43 -19.50
N PHE A 4 -38.00 35.12 -20.04
CA PHE A 4 -37.56 33.76 -20.37
C PHE A 4 -36.12 33.67 -19.85
N ASP A 5 -35.69 32.47 -19.44
CA ASP A 5 -34.32 32.13 -18.98
C ASP A 5 -34.11 32.02 -17.46
N PHE A 6 -34.83 31.12 -16.79
CA PHE A 6 -34.35 30.58 -15.49
C PHE A 6 -34.70 29.11 -15.22
N LEU A 7 -34.76 28.25 -16.25
CA LEU A 7 -35.05 26.81 -16.05
C LEU A 7 -34.08 25.85 -16.75
N ILE A 8 -32.98 26.35 -17.33
CA ILE A 8 -31.94 25.53 -17.97
C ILE A 8 -30.61 25.74 -17.24
N SER A 9 -30.52 25.28 -15.98
CA SER A 9 -29.22 25.16 -15.29
C SER A 9 -29.19 24.12 -14.17
N PHE A 10 -30.34 23.60 -13.72
CA PHE A 10 -30.36 22.62 -12.62
C PHE A 10 -30.11 21.16 -13.07
N ALA A 11 -30.48 20.79 -14.30
CA ALA A 11 -30.33 19.43 -14.81
C ALA A 11 -28.89 19.05 -15.21
N PHE A 12 -28.05 20.03 -15.58
CA PHE A 12 -26.64 19.80 -15.91
C PHE A 12 -25.77 19.61 -14.67
N ALA A 13 -26.07 20.29 -13.56
CA ALA A 13 -25.32 20.14 -12.32
C ALA A 13 -25.55 18.76 -11.66
N LEU A 14 -26.79 18.26 -11.68
CA LEU A 14 -27.10 16.93 -11.14
C LEU A 14 -26.45 15.80 -11.95
N SER A 15 -26.54 15.85 -13.28
CA SER A 15 -25.92 14.84 -14.16
C SER A 15 -24.38 14.87 -14.09
N PHE A 16 -23.77 16.04 -13.91
CA PHE A 16 -22.33 16.17 -13.68
C PHE A 16 -21.91 15.59 -12.32
N LEU A 17 -22.66 15.82 -11.23
CA LEU A 17 -22.39 15.19 -9.93
C LEU A 17 -22.47 13.65 -10.01
N PHE A 18 -23.52 13.10 -10.63
CA PHE A 18 -23.65 11.64 -10.80
C PHE A 18 -22.55 11.03 -11.69
N LEU A 19 -22.11 11.73 -12.74
CA LEU A 19 -20.99 11.30 -13.58
C LEU A 19 -19.66 11.32 -12.83
N VAL A 20 -19.41 12.36 -12.03
CA VAL A 20 -18.20 12.47 -11.20
C VAL A 20 -18.20 11.37 -10.13
N ASP A 21 -19.31 11.14 -9.43
CA ASP A 21 -19.42 10.07 -8.42
C ASP A 21 -19.26 8.68 -9.03
N SER A 22 -19.84 8.44 -10.22
CA SER A 22 -19.69 7.19 -10.96
C SER A 22 -18.24 6.95 -11.42
N LEU A 23 -17.57 8.00 -11.92
CA LEU A 23 -16.14 7.95 -12.26
C LEU A 23 -15.25 7.76 -11.02
N TYR A 24 -15.61 8.33 -9.87
CA TYR A 24 -14.90 8.15 -8.59
C TYR A 24 -15.08 6.72 -8.04
N ALA A 25 -16.29 6.17 -8.09
CA ALA A 25 -16.57 4.79 -7.74
C ALA A 25 -15.89 3.80 -8.71
N GLN A 26 -15.73 4.18 -9.99
CA GLN A 26 -15.01 3.38 -10.97
C GLN A 26 -13.48 3.37 -10.75
N ARG A 27 -12.91 4.44 -10.18
CA ARG A 27 -11.48 4.58 -9.87
C ARG A 27 -11.02 3.89 -8.58
N SER A 28 -11.94 3.52 -7.69
CA SER A 28 -11.63 2.93 -6.37
C SER A 28 -11.76 1.39 -6.34
N LYS A 29 -11.60 0.73 -7.49
CA LYS A 29 -11.63 -0.74 -7.55
C LYS A 29 -10.36 -1.32 -6.94
N LEU A 30 -10.46 -1.64 -5.65
CA LEU A 30 -9.55 -2.55 -4.98
C LEU A 30 -9.60 -3.92 -5.68
N VAL A 31 -8.43 -4.47 -5.99
CA VAL A 31 -8.27 -5.79 -6.59
C VAL A 31 -7.35 -6.64 -5.73
N ASN A 32 -7.62 -7.94 -5.69
CA ASN A 32 -6.85 -8.91 -4.92
C ASN A 32 -5.56 -9.26 -5.67
N ILE A 33 -4.40 -8.94 -5.10
CA ILE A 33 -3.11 -9.18 -5.77
C ILE A 33 -2.85 -10.66 -6.07
N GLN A 34 -3.34 -11.56 -5.20
CA GLN A 34 -3.16 -13.01 -5.36
C GLN A 34 -3.87 -13.55 -6.62
N GLU A 35 -4.93 -12.88 -7.08
CA GLU A 35 -5.63 -13.22 -8.33
C GLU A 35 -4.90 -12.72 -9.58
N LEU A 36 -4.07 -11.67 -9.44
CA LEU A 36 -3.30 -11.10 -10.56
C LEU A 36 -1.93 -11.77 -10.72
N ASP A 37 -1.27 -12.14 -9.63
CA ASP A 37 0.01 -12.84 -9.63
C ASP A 37 0.14 -13.74 -8.39
N SER A 38 -0.19 -15.01 -8.56
CA SER A 38 -0.07 -16.03 -7.50
C SER A 38 1.38 -16.38 -7.14
N THR A 39 2.36 -15.82 -7.83
CA THR A 39 3.78 -16.04 -7.52
C THR A 39 4.35 -15.03 -6.53
N ILE A 40 3.60 -13.95 -6.23
CA ILE A 40 3.89 -13.05 -5.10
C ILE A 40 3.52 -13.78 -3.80
N LEU A 41 4.45 -13.83 -2.85
CA LEU A 41 4.20 -14.44 -1.55
C LEU A 41 3.44 -13.48 -0.64
N ILE A 42 2.71 -14.04 0.31
CA ILE A 42 1.87 -13.28 1.23
C ILE A 42 2.17 -13.73 2.65
N ASP A 43 2.32 -12.75 3.55
CA ASP A 43 2.47 -12.95 4.98
C ASP A 43 1.78 -11.76 5.67
N VAL A 44 0.45 -11.68 5.55
CA VAL A 44 -0.29 -10.51 6.03
C VAL A 44 -0.24 -10.43 7.55
N ARG A 45 0.67 -9.61 8.07
CA ARG A 45 1.03 -9.59 9.50
C ARG A 45 -0.16 -9.21 10.39
N TYR A 46 -1.01 -8.33 9.90
CA TYR A 46 -2.24 -7.90 10.59
C TYR A 46 -3.39 -8.92 10.54
N ALA A 47 -3.29 -10.00 9.75
CA ALA A 47 -4.18 -11.16 9.83
C ALA A 47 -3.75 -12.16 10.93
N THR A 48 -2.63 -11.89 11.61
CA THR A 48 -2.07 -12.70 12.70
C THR A 48 -1.83 -11.83 13.95
N LYS A 49 -1.28 -12.40 15.02
CA LYS A 49 -0.78 -11.62 16.18
C LYS A 49 0.68 -11.16 16.03
N ASN A 50 1.36 -11.55 14.96
CA ASN A 50 2.75 -11.23 14.68
C ASN A 50 2.87 -9.84 14.03
N ASN A 51 2.51 -8.81 14.78
CA ASN A 51 2.60 -7.41 14.38
C ASN A 51 2.73 -6.54 15.64
N PHE A 52 3.05 -5.26 15.48
CA PHE A 52 3.32 -4.37 16.61
C PHE A 52 2.15 -4.23 17.62
N THR A 53 0.91 -4.52 17.23
CA THR A 53 -0.26 -4.44 18.14
C THR A 53 -0.42 -5.69 19.01
N GLY A 54 0.19 -6.82 18.63
CA GLY A 54 -0.05 -8.12 19.26
C GLY A 54 -1.46 -8.69 19.05
N GLN A 55 -2.28 -8.06 18.20
CA GLN A 55 -3.68 -8.40 17.95
C GLN A 55 -3.91 -8.81 16.50
N LYS A 56 -4.89 -9.69 16.26
CA LYS A 56 -5.42 -9.97 14.93
C LYS A 56 -6.35 -8.83 14.53
N LEU A 57 -6.03 -8.12 13.45
CA LEU A 57 -6.78 -6.94 12.99
C LEU A 57 -7.56 -7.19 11.69
N TYR A 58 -7.12 -8.14 10.86
CA TYR A 58 -7.78 -8.56 9.63
C TYR A 58 -8.33 -9.98 9.77
N GLU A 59 -9.46 -10.28 9.15
CA GLU A 59 -10.04 -11.62 9.17
C GLU A 59 -9.48 -12.57 8.10
N THR A 60 -8.81 -12.03 7.08
CA THR A 60 -8.25 -12.76 5.95
C THR A 60 -6.84 -12.24 5.62
N ASP A 61 -6.06 -13.06 4.93
CA ASP A 61 -4.74 -12.78 4.36
C ASP A 61 -4.81 -12.28 2.91
N LYS A 62 -6.00 -11.91 2.40
CA LYS A 62 -6.10 -11.27 1.08
C LYS A 62 -5.52 -9.86 1.11
N VAL A 63 -4.67 -9.58 0.15
CA VAL A 63 -4.05 -8.27 -0.03
C VAL A 63 -4.74 -7.56 -1.18
N TYR A 64 -5.28 -6.38 -0.88
CA TYR A 64 -5.92 -5.54 -1.87
C TYR A 64 -5.11 -4.29 -2.16
N LEU A 65 -5.10 -3.85 -3.42
CA LEU A 65 -4.56 -2.58 -3.86
C LEU A 65 -5.50 -1.97 -4.90
N ILE A 66 -5.40 -0.67 -5.15
CA ILE A 66 -6.04 -0.12 -6.36
C ILE A 66 -5.48 -0.84 -7.60
N LYS A 67 -6.33 -1.02 -8.61
CA LYS A 67 -6.00 -1.81 -9.81
C LYS A 67 -4.66 -1.43 -10.43
N GLU A 68 -4.39 -0.14 -10.57
CA GLU A 68 -3.17 0.38 -11.19
C GLU A 68 -1.93 0.00 -10.36
N ALA A 69 -1.98 0.17 -9.04
CA ALA A 69 -0.89 -0.23 -8.14
C ALA A 69 -0.67 -1.75 -8.17
N ALA A 70 -1.74 -2.55 -8.16
CA ALA A 70 -1.63 -4.00 -8.25
C ALA A 70 -0.95 -4.43 -9.56
N GLN A 71 -1.35 -3.85 -10.69
CA GLN A 71 -0.75 -4.16 -12.00
C GLN A 71 0.72 -3.79 -12.08
N ASP A 72 1.11 -2.64 -11.53
CA ASP A 72 2.52 -2.23 -11.49
C ASP A 72 3.34 -3.07 -10.50
N LEU A 73 2.72 -3.56 -9.41
CA LEU A 73 3.36 -4.48 -8.48
C LEU A 73 3.66 -5.85 -9.13
N VAL A 74 2.74 -6.36 -9.97
CA VAL A 74 2.99 -7.57 -10.79
C VAL A 74 4.19 -7.37 -11.71
N LYS A 75 4.33 -6.18 -12.33
CA LYS A 75 5.51 -5.87 -13.16
C LYS A 75 6.79 -5.80 -12.33
N ALA A 76 6.73 -5.24 -11.12
CA ALA A 76 7.86 -5.22 -10.19
C ALA A 76 8.30 -6.64 -9.79
N ASN A 77 7.35 -7.52 -9.46
CA ASN A 77 7.63 -8.93 -9.17
C ASN A 77 8.25 -9.65 -10.38
N LYS A 78 7.68 -9.47 -11.58
CA LYS A 78 8.23 -10.04 -12.82
C LYS A 78 9.67 -9.57 -13.08
N TYR A 79 9.94 -8.28 -12.91
CA TYR A 79 11.28 -7.72 -13.05
C TYR A 79 12.29 -8.33 -12.07
N LEU A 80 11.89 -8.50 -10.81
CA LEU A 80 12.72 -9.15 -9.80
C LEU A 80 13.04 -10.60 -10.15
N LYS A 81 12.04 -11.35 -10.67
CA LYS A 81 12.22 -12.73 -11.11
C LYS A 81 13.22 -12.82 -12.26
N GLU A 82 13.04 -11.99 -13.28
CA GLU A 82 13.86 -12.04 -14.50
C GLU A 82 15.28 -11.54 -14.27
N LYS A 83 15.47 -10.48 -13.48
CA LYS A 83 16.77 -9.83 -13.30
C LYS A 83 17.59 -10.40 -12.15
N TYR A 84 16.93 -10.81 -11.07
CA TYR A 84 17.59 -11.15 -9.81
C TYR A 84 17.27 -12.58 -9.31
N ASN A 85 16.36 -13.30 -9.96
CA ASN A 85 15.80 -14.56 -9.46
C ASN A 85 15.19 -14.41 -8.05
N LEU A 86 14.59 -13.25 -7.79
CA LEU A 86 13.92 -12.91 -6.53
C LEU A 86 12.42 -12.68 -6.76
N ARG A 87 11.64 -12.72 -5.68
CA ARG A 87 10.20 -12.39 -5.70
C ARG A 87 9.84 -11.46 -4.56
N LEU A 88 8.65 -10.89 -4.64
CA LEU A 88 8.06 -10.10 -3.56
C LEU A 88 7.34 -11.00 -2.55
N LYS A 89 7.41 -10.62 -1.27
CA LYS A 89 6.49 -11.06 -0.22
C LYS A 89 5.83 -9.84 0.42
N ILE A 90 4.50 -9.83 0.51
CA ILE A 90 3.72 -8.70 1.03
C ILE A 90 3.29 -8.94 2.48
N TYR A 91 3.50 -7.92 3.32
CA TYR A 91 3.07 -7.86 4.72
C TYR A 91 1.76 -7.08 4.92
N ASP A 92 1.54 -6.02 4.15
CA ASP A 92 0.30 -5.25 4.18
C ASP A 92 0.03 -4.53 2.85
N GLY A 93 -1.23 -4.24 2.58
CA GLY A 93 -1.69 -3.49 1.42
C GLY A 93 -2.78 -2.51 1.83
N TYR A 94 -3.95 -2.61 1.22
CA TYR A 94 -5.12 -1.85 1.65
C TYR A 94 -5.47 -2.15 3.11
N ARG A 95 -5.55 -1.09 3.92
CA ARG A 95 -5.93 -1.15 5.34
C ARG A 95 -7.19 -0.33 5.55
N PRO A 96 -8.30 -0.88 6.07
CA PRO A 96 -9.49 -0.09 6.39
C PRO A 96 -9.17 1.03 7.40
N LEU A 97 -9.80 2.19 7.24
CA LEU A 97 -9.62 3.32 8.17
C LEU A 97 -9.96 2.94 9.62
N SER A 98 -10.97 2.08 9.82
CA SER A 98 -11.33 1.51 11.12
C SER A 98 -10.18 0.72 11.76
N VAL A 99 -9.37 0.01 10.99
CA VAL A 99 -8.17 -0.67 11.50
C VAL A 99 -7.08 0.35 11.82
N GLN A 100 -6.87 1.36 10.97
CA GLN A 100 -5.92 2.45 11.25
C GLN A 100 -6.23 3.15 12.58
N LYS A 101 -7.51 3.36 12.91
CA LYS A 101 -7.94 3.91 14.20
C LYS A 101 -7.59 3.01 15.38
N LYS A 102 -7.71 1.68 15.23
CA LYS A 102 -7.29 0.71 16.26
C LYS A 102 -5.78 0.75 16.48
N MET A 103 -5.00 0.78 15.40
CA MET A 103 -3.54 0.94 15.44
C MET A 103 -3.12 2.23 16.15
N TRP A 104 -3.73 3.36 15.78
CA TRP A 104 -3.45 4.66 16.38
C TRP A 104 -3.78 4.72 17.88
N ALA A 105 -4.84 4.04 18.32
CA ALA A 105 -5.18 3.96 19.74
C ALA A 105 -4.11 3.25 20.59
N ILE A 106 -3.29 2.38 19.96
CA ILE A 106 -2.19 1.67 20.60
C ILE A 106 -0.88 2.45 20.49
N MET A 107 -0.61 3.04 19.31
CA MET A 107 0.59 3.82 19.02
C MET A 107 0.21 5.17 18.38
N PRO A 108 -0.08 6.20 19.19
CA PRO A 108 -0.45 7.53 18.70
C PRO A 108 0.78 8.38 18.34
N ASP A 109 1.66 7.84 17.49
CA ASP A 109 2.90 8.48 17.04
C ASP A 109 2.92 8.54 15.51
N ASP A 110 2.79 9.75 14.95
CA ASP A 110 2.64 9.96 13.52
C ASP A 110 3.91 9.73 12.70
N ARG A 111 5.03 9.45 13.38
CA ARG A 111 6.27 8.97 12.76
C ARG A 111 6.16 7.53 12.25
N TYR A 112 5.28 6.73 12.85
CA TYR A 112 5.17 5.28 12.60
C TYR A 112 3.76 4.84 12.24
N VAL A 113 2.74 5.45 12.86
CA VAL A 113 1.34 5.15 12.59
C VAL A 113 0.67 6.40 12.11
N ALA A 114 0.28 6.46 10.84
CA ALA A 114 -0.36 7.65 10.29
C ALA A 114 -1.61 8.08 11.10
N ASN A 115 -1.69 9.37 11.43
CA ASN A 115 -2.82 9.91 12.16
C ASN A 115 -4.13 9.71 11.36
N PRO A 116 -5.12 8.98 11.90
CA PRO A 116 -6.34 8.63 11.17
C PRO A 116 -7.20 9.85 10.79
N ALA A 117 -7.01 11.01 11.42
CA ALA A 117 -7.68 12.25 11.02
C ALA A 117 -7.27 12.73 9.61
N LYS A 118 -6.05 12.37 9.18
CA LYS A 118 -5.52 12.66 7.83
C LYS A 118 -5.64 11.44 6.89
N GLY A 119 -5.85 10.26 7.47
CA GLY A 119 -5.77 8.96 6.79
C GLY A 119 -4.35 8.58 6.39
N SER A 120 -4.21 7.38 5.82
CA SER A 120 -2.94 6.86 5.29
C SER A 120 -3.06 6.50 3.82
N ARG A 121 -1.93 6.22 3.17
CA ARG A 121 -1.93 5.71 1.79
C ARG A 121 -2.41 4.26 1.72
N HIS A 122 -2.22 3.48 2.79
CA HIS A 122 -2.86 2.17 2.93
C HIS A 122 -4.38 2.28 2.93
N ASN A 123 -4.97 3.30 3.56
CA ASN A 123 -6.43 3.49 3.54
C ASN A 123 -6.98 3.87 2.16
N ARG A 124 -6.11 4.17 1.19
CA ARG A 124 -6.47 4.46 -0.20
C ARG A 124 -6.22 3.28 -1.12
N GLY A 125 -5.65 2.18 -0.62
CA GLY A 125 -5.17 1.05 -1.43
C GLY A 125 -3.92 1.40 -2.26
N CYS A 126 -3.21 2.46 -1.88
CA CYS A 126 -2.11 3.06 -2.63
C CYS A 126 -0.77 2.94 -1.90
N ALA A 127 -0.65 2.06 -0.92
CA ALA A 127 0.62 1.71 -0.29
C ALA A 127 0.72 0.20 -0.11
N VAL A 128 1.96 -0.28 -0.08
CA VAL A 128 2.27 -1.70 0.15
C VAL A 128 3.50 -1.80 1.03
N ASP A 129 3.44 -2.73 1.98
CA ASP A 129 4.57 -3.13 2.84
C ASP A 129 5.08 -4.49 2.38
N LEU A 130 6.35 -4.61 2.04
CA LEU A 130 6.87 -5.83 1.44
C LEU A 130 8.38 -6.04 1.63
N THR A 131 8.82 -7.26 1.33
CA THR A 131 10.23 -7.67 1.30
C THR A 131 10.56 -8.47 0.05
N LEU A 132 11.83 -8.85 -0.08
CA LEU A 132 12.33 -9.77 -1.10
C LEU A 132 12.43 -11.19 -0.53
N VAL A 133 12.13 -12.17 -1.38
CA VAL A 133 12.39 -13.59 -1.13
C VAL A 133 13.22 -14.21 -2.25
N ASP A 134 13.97 -15.25 -1.91
CA ASP A 134 14.68 -16.09 -2.87
C ASP A 134 13.73 -17.04 -3.65
N SER A 135 14.31 -17.90 -4.50
CA SER A 135 13.56 -18.89 -5.28
C SER A 135 12.87 -19.94 -4.41
N LEU A 136 13.35 -20.19 -3.20
CA LEU A 136 12.77 -21.11 -2.22
C LEU A 136 11.69 -20.44 -1.36
N GLY A 137 11.57 -19.11 -1.42
CA GLY A 137 10.62 -18.34 -0.62
C GLY A 137 11.17 -17.85 0.72
N ASN A 138 12.48 -18.01 0.97
CA ASN A 138 13.12 -17.47 2.17
C ASN A 138 13.29 -15.96 2.03
N GLU A 139 12.97 -15.22 3.09
CA GLU A 139 13.18 -13.77 3.12
C GLU A 139 14.66 -13.45 3.09
N LEU A 140 15.03 -12.45 2.28
CA LEU A 140 16.34 -11.85 2.34
C LEU A 140 16.47 -11.00 3.59
N ASP A 141 17.67 -10.98 4.19
CA ASP A 141 17.96 -10.10 5.32
C ASP A 141 17.89 -8.64 4.90
N MET A 142 17.07 -7.88 5.62
CA MET A 142 16.85 -6.45 5.45
C MET A 142 17.39 -5.63 6.63
N GLY A 143 18.08 -6.25 7.58
CA GLY A 143 18.76 -5.64 8.73
C GLY A 143 17.87 -5.36 9.94
N THR A 144 16.56 -5.29 9.73
CA THR A 144 15.54 -5.22 10.79
C THR A 144 14.32 -6.04 10.38
N HIS A 145 13.49 -6.40 11.35
CA HIS A 145 12.18 -6.98 11.05
C HIS A 145 11.20 -5.90 10.53
N TYR A 146 10.11 -6.34 9.91
CA TYR A 146 8.93 -5.48 9.67
C TYR A 146 8.40 -4.90 10.99
N ASP A 147 7.86 -3.68 10.96
CA ASP A 147 7.44 -2.89 12.12
C ASP A 147 8.57 -2.55 13.13
N ASP A 148 9.85 -2.62 12.73
CA ASP A 148 10.95 -2.09 13.55
C ASP A 148 10.99 -0.56 13.45
N PHE A 149 10.51 0.12 14.48
CA PHE A 149 10.39 1.57 14.53
C PHE A 149 11.68 2.29 14.98
N THR A 150 12.86 1.71 14.73
CA THR A 150 14.15 2.35 15.04
C THR A 150 14.81 3.01 13.83
N GLU A 151 15.87 3.80 14.08
CA GLU A 151 16.69 4.39 13.02
C GLU A 151 17.25 3.37 12.03
N LYS A 152 17.45 2.12 12.46
CA LYS A 152 17.97 1.04 11.61
C LYS A 152 17.04 0.70 10.44
N SER A 153 15.75 0.98 10.57
CA SER A 153 14.77 0.73 9.50
C SER A 153 14.74 1.80 8.41
N HIS A 154 15.39 2.94 8.62
CA HIS A 154 15.39 4.03 7.65
C HIS A 154 16.21 3.66 6.40
N ILE A 155 15.77 4.12 5.23
CA ILE A 155 16.44 3.82 3.94
C ILE A 155 17.81 4.52 3.82
N ASP A 156 18.02 5.59 4.56
CA ASP A 156 19.25 6.36 4.64
C ASP A 156 20.23 5.84 5.71
N TYR A 157 19.83 4.88 6.56
CA TYR A 157 20.71 4.22 7.50
C TYR A 157 21.74 3.31 6.80
N LYS A 158 23.02 3.66 6.88
CA LYS A 158 24.11 2.96 6.15
C LYS A 158 24.98 2.03 7.00
N ASN A 159 24.80 2.02 8.33
CA ASN A 159 25.58 1.16 9.22
C ASN A 159 24.99 -0.27 9.29
N LEU A 160 24.92 -0.93 8.14
CA LEU A 160 24.40 -2.27 7.95
C LEU A 160 25.38 -3.12 7.14
N PRO A 161 25.33 -4.46 7.26
CA PRO A 161 26.12 -5.34 6.41
C PRO A 161 25.94 -5.01 4.91
N PRO A 162 27.00 -5.13 4.07
CA PRO A 162 26.92 -4.81 2.65
C PRO A 162 25.82 -5.55 1.88
N GLU A 163 25.52 -6.79 2.28
CA GLU A 163 24.44 -7.59 1.70
C GLU A 163 23.05 -7.04 2.00
N VAL A 164 22.80 -6.56 3.23
CA VAL A 164 21.55 -5.89 3.60
C VAL A 164 21.36 -4.62 2.79
N LEU A 165 22.41 -3.80 2.64
CA LEU A 165 22.37 -2.59 1.82
C LEU A 165 22.09 -2.90 0.34
N ARG A 166 22.63 -4.01 -0.17
CA ARG A 166 22.35 -4.50 -1.52
C ARG A 166 20.90 -4.94 -1.66
N ASN A 167 20.36 -5.69 -0.71
CA ASN A 167 18.97 -6.17 -0.73
C ASN A 167 17.98 -5.00 -0.71
N ARG A 168 18.17 -4.03 0.20
CA ARG A 168 17.36 -2.80 0.26
C ARG A 168 17.43 -2.01 -1.06
N ARG A 169 18.62 -1.92 -1.69
CA ARG A 169 18.78 -1.24 -2.98
C ARG A 169 18.01 -1.94 -4.10
N ILE A 170 18.08 -3.28 -4.18
CA ILE A 170 17.34 -4.06 -5.19
C ILE A 170 15.83 -3.84 -5.04
N LEU A 171 15.34 -3.87 -3.80
CA LEU A 171 13.93 -3.63 -3.51
C LEU A 171 13.51 -2.23 -3.96
N GLN A 172 14.24 -1.20 -3.53
CA GLN A 172 13.96 0.20 -3.91
C GLN A 172 14.02 0.39 -5.44
N GLU A 173 15.03 -0.17 -6.11
CA GLU A 173 15.16 -0.10 -7.57
C GLU A 173 13.93 -0.69 -8.27
N ALA A 174 13.53 -1.90 -7.89
CA ALA A 174 12.38 -2.58 -8.48
C ALA A 174 11.09 -1.78 -8.25
N MET A 175 10.83 -1.35 -7.02
CA MET A 175 9.63 -0.61 -6.68
C MET A 175 9.57 0.76 -7.37
N THR A 176 10.66 1.54 -7.33
CA THR A 176 10.73 2.85 -8.00
C THR A 176 10.62 2.77 -9.51
N LYS A 177 11.14 1.70 -10.13
CA LYS A 177 10.97 1.45 -11.57
C LYS A 177 9.49 1.34 -11.98
N PHE A 178 8.61 0.90 -11.07
CA PHE A 178 7.19 0.70 -11.33
C PHE A 178 6.30 1.59 -10.46
N ASN A 179 6.63 2.89 -10.41
CA ASN A 179 5.78 3.95 -9.84
C ASN A 179 5.57 3.92 -8.31
N PHE A 180 6.41 3.22 -7.56
CA PHE A 180 6.38 3.25 -6.10
C PHE A 180 7.52 4.08 -5.50
N THR A 181 7.22 4.88 -4.48
CA THR A 181 8.19 5.75 -3.79
C THR A 181 8.45 5.19 -2.39
N PRO A 182 9.71 4.94 -2.00
CA PRO A 182 10.03 4.44 -0.67
C PRO A 182 9.71 5.48 0.40
N MET A 183 9.27 5.03 1.57
CA MET A 183 9.20 5.89 2.74
C MET A 183 10.57 5.98 3.41
N ARG A 184 10.98 7.18 3.81
CA ARG A 184 12.32 7.39 4.37
C ARG A 184 12.57 6.57 5.64
N THR A 185 11.57 6.46 6.50
CA THR A 185 11.66 5.86 7.84
C THR A 185 11.53 4.33 7.85
N GLU A 186 11.07 3.73 6.75
CA GLU A 186 10.66 2.33 6.70
C GLU A 186 11.11 1.68 5.39
N TRP A 187 12.08 0.75 5.45
CA TRP A 187 12.63 0.11 4.24
C TRP A 187 11.62 -0.74 3.48
N TRP A 188 10.55 -1.19 4.14
CA TRP A 188 9.51 -2.06 3.57
C TRP A 188 8.36 -1.29 2.91
N HIS A 189 8.17 -0.01 3.24
CA HIS A 189 6.97 0.76 2.87
C HIS A 189 7.16 1.51 1.56
N PHE A 190 6.16 1.38 0.69
CA PHE A 190 6.14 2.01 -0.62
C PHE A 190 4.80 2.66 -0.95
N ASP A 191 4.82 3.96 -1.24
CA ASP A 191 3.66 4.74 -1.69
C ASP A 191 3.55 4.69 -3.23
N TYR A 192 2.38 4.33 -3.75
CA TYR A 192 2.10 4.34 -5.18
C TYR A 192 1.87 5.77 -5.69
N LYS A 193 2.45 6.10 -6.84
CA LYS A 193 2.36 7.43 -7.46
C LYS A 193 0.92 7.85 -7.74
N GLY A 194 0.58 9.08 -7.37
CA GLY A 194 -0.75 9.66 -7.60
C GLY A 194 -1.81 9.20 -6.59
N TRP A 195 -1.39 8.66 -5.44
CA TRP A 195 -2.25 8.26 -4.34
C TRP A 195 -3.23 9.36 -3.90
N GLU A 196 -2.89 10.62 -4.11
CA GLU A 196 -3.70 11.81 -3.78
C GLU A 196 -5.07 11.81 -4.48
N LYS A 197 -5.17 11.14 -5.63
CA LYS A 197 -6.38 11.06 -6.46
C LYS A 197 -7.41 10.04 -5.94
N TYR A 198 -7.01 9.18 -5.02
CA TYR A 198 -7.84 8.08 -4.53
C TYR A 198 -8.39 8.42 -3.15
N PRO A 199 -9.68 8.19 -2.87
CA PRO A 199 -10.29 8.53 -1.59
C PRO A 199 -9.78 7.63 -0.45
N ILE A 200 -9.92 8.11 0.79
CA ILE A 200 -9.79 7.25 1.97
C ILE A 200 -10.99 6.30 1.99
N LEU A 201 -10.73 5.01 2.19
CA LEU A 201 -11.73 3.94 2.21
C LEU A 201 -11.78 3.29 3.60
N ASP A 202 -12.97 2.80 3.97
CA ASP A 202 -13.20 1.98 5.17
C ASP A 202 -14.03 0.73 4.83
N ILE A 203 -13.66 0.07 3.74
CA ILE A 203 -14.29 -1.15 3.25
C ILE A 203 -13.70 -2.33 4.01
N PRO A 204 -14.49 -3.18 4.68
CA PRO A 204 -13.96 -4.36 5.35
C PRO A 204 -13.28 -5.34 4.37
N ILE A 205 -12.12 -5.88 4.75
CA ILE A 205 -11.45 -6.96 4.01
C ILE A 205 -12.18 -8.28 4.30
N LYS A 206 -12.57 -9.02 3.26
CA LYS A 206 -13.32 -10.29 3.35
C LYS A 206 -12.75 -11.36 2.42
#